data_AF-A0A2P2DXF3-F1
#
_entry.id   AF-A0A2P2DXF3-F1
#
_cell.length_a   1.000
_cell.length_b   1.000
_cell.length_c   1.000
_cell.angle_alpha   90.00
_cell.angle_beta   90.00
_cell.angle_gamma   90.00
#
_symmetry.space_group_name_H-M   'P 1'
#
loop_
_entity.id
_entity.type
_entity.pdbx_description
1 polymer ?
#
loop_
_entity_poly.entity_id
_entity_poly.type
_entity_poly.pdbx_seq_one_letter_code
_entity_poly.pdbx_strand_id
1 'polypeptide(L)'
;MVSLTANTPFQGYKSNLAYISFIIWDMVNQYPKIMTSMEISRKLNLSYKTSFYLKKRLKIIFSQLNETLKRNLYVELKNPVESDKKPIAVADSVVLYSSSLRANKHRSRRYKTGTASIYASNSIGGYQIGSLIHTIGINGGMTFYKSIPLNNQEYLGKDLDDKIPKNVTLYTDEGYTFIWDRPNHKMVNHSRRSNDSRYNLSRERWVTKEGVSSNGAEARNNILKQSFRSYGYVSLKFSQLYLDEISFLGNIRFVPELRSLLSLGEVNFVGLGNKS
;
A
#
# COMPACT_ATOMS: atom_id res chain seq x y z
N MET A 1 22.48 24.12 23.27
CA MET A 1 21.75 24.33 22.01
C MET A 1 21.35 22.96 21.47
N VAL A 2 20.05 22.62 21.47
CA VAL A 2 19.57 21.33 20.96
C VAL A 2 19.53 21.41 19.43
N SER A 3 20.18 20.46 18.74
CA SER A 3 20.13 20.39 17.27
C SER A 3 18.68 20.30 16.79
N LEU A 4 18.32 21.00 15.70
CA LEU A 4 17.02 20.90 15.02
C LEU A 4 16.63 19.45 14.68
N THR A 5 17.61 18.57 14.49
CA THR A 5 17.40 17.16 14.17
C THR A 5 17.49 16.22 15.37
N ALA A 6 17.67 16.74 16.59
CA ALA A 6 17.73 15.92 17.79
C ALA A 6 16.44 15.08 17.96
N ASN A 7 16.59 13.83 18.36
CA ASN A 7 15.49 12.87 18.55
C ASN A 7 14.68 12.56 17.27
N THR A 8 15.22 12.88 16.09
CA THR A 8 14.64 12.48 14.79
C THR A 8 15.52 11.43 14.10
N PRO A 9 15.01 10.71 13.08
CA PRO A 9 15.86 9.86 12.24
C PRO A 9 17.00 10.61 11.51
N PHE A 10 16.99 11.95 11.53
CA PHE A 10 18.06 12.82 11.04
C PHE A 10 19.04 13.28 12.11
N GLN A 11 18.98 12.76 13.34
CA GLN A 11 19.98 13.07 14.35
C GLN A 11 21.39 12.74 13.83
N GLY A 12 22.31 13.69 14.02
CA GLY A 12 23.68 13.62 13.51
C GLY A 12 23.80 13.63 11.98
N TYR A 13 22.74 13.99 11.24
CA TYR A 13 22.82 14.18 9.79
C TYR A 13 23.66 15.43 9.49
N LYS A 14 24.76 15.24 8.75
CA LYS A 14 25.75 16.30 8.48
C LYS A 14 25.52 17.05 7.17
N SER A 15 24.67 16.54 6.28
CA SER A 15 24.41 17.19 4.99
C SER A 15 23.34 18.28 5.13
N ASN A 16 23.19 19.08 4.08
CA ASN A 16 22.22 20.17 4.02
C ASN A 16 20.77 19.65 4.21
N LEU A 17 20.03 20.22 5.16
CA LEU A 17 18.62 19.88 5.40
C LEU A 17 17.73 20.21 4.19
N ALA A 18 18.12 21.18 3.36
CA ALA A 18 17.41 21.50 2.11
C ALA A 18 17.34 20.31 1.16
N TYR A 19 18.34 19.40 1.19
CA TYR A 19 18.31 18.17 0.40
C TYR A 19 17.18 17.23 0.82
N ILE A 20 16.84 17.20 2.11
CA ILE A 20 15.73 16.38 2.61
C ILE A 20 14.43 16.93 2.06
N SER A 21 14.19 18.24 2.19
CA SER A 21 12.96 18.89 1.71
C SER A 21 12.79 18.73 0.20
N PHE A 22 13.84 19.02 -0.58
CA PHE A 22 13.83 18.87 -2.04
C PHE A 22 13.53 17.43 -2.46
N ILE A 23 14.15 16.44 -1.83
CA ILE A 23 13.94 15.04 -2.17
C ILE A 23 12.54 14.55 -1.78
N ILE A 24 12.00 14.98 -0.63
CA ILE A 24 10.62 14.63 -0.25
C ILE A 24 9.65 15.23 -1.26
N TRP A 25 9.81 16.51 -1.61
CA TRP A 25 9.00 17.19 -2.62
C TRP A 25 9.01 16.45 -3.96
N ASP A 26 10.20 16.09 -4.45
CA ASP A 26 10.36 15.42 -5.73
C ASP A 26 9.83 13.97 -5.70
N MET A 27 10.02 13.24 -4.60
CA MET A 27 9.39 11.91 -4.40
C MET A 27 7.86 11.97 -4.48
N VAL A 28 7.29 13.02 -3.88
CA VAL A 28 5.85 13.26 -3.81
C VAL A 28 5.29 13.58 -5.21
N ASN A 29 6.00 14.38 -6.02
CA ASN A 29 5.62 14.69 -7.40
C ASN A 29 5.83 13.54 -8.39
N GLN A 30 6.79 12.65 -8.15
CA GLN A 30 7.05 11.50 -9.03
C GLN A 30 6.13 10.30 -8.78
N TYR A 31 5.35 10.30 -7.69
CA TYR A 31 4.42 9.23 -7.40
C TYR A 31 3.51 8.96 -8.62
N PRO A 32 3.33 7.69 -9.06
CA PRO A 32 3.61 6.44 -8.36
C PRO A 32 5.02 5.88 -8.53
N LYS A 33 5.90 6.51 -9.30
CA LYS A 33 7.29 6.05 -9.46
C LYS A 33 8.05 6.27 -8.16
N ILE A 34 8.74 5.24 -7.67
CA ILE A 34 9.58 5.38 -6.48
C ILE A 34 11.00 5.80 -6.86
N MET A 35 11.48 6.86 -6.21
CA MET A 35 12.83 7.36 -6.38
C MET A 35 13.87 6.42 -5.76
N THR A 36 14.86 6.00 -6.54
CA THR A 36 15.91 5.09 -6.05
C THR A 36 17.06 5.84 -5.38
N SER A 37 17.92 5.13 -4.63
CA SER A 37 19.13 5.74 -4.05
C SER A 37 20.10 6.25 -5.12
N MET A 38 20.12 5.62 -6.29
CA MET A 38 20.91 6.05 -7.44
C MET A 38 20.36 7.35 -8.03
N GLU A 39 19.04 7.50 -8.08
CA GLU A 39 18.41 8.73 -8.54
C GLU A 39 18.68 9.90 -7.58
N ILE A 40 18.58 9.68 -6.27
CA ILE A 40 18.97 10.68 -5.25
C ILE A 40 20.43 11.11 -5.43
N SER A 41 21.33 10.14 -5.65
CA SER A 41 22.75 10.39 -5.86
C SER A 41 23.01 11.32 -7.05
N ARG A 42 22.33 11.08 -8.18
CA ARG A 42 22.42 11.94 -9.37
C ARG A 42 21.84 13.33 -9.14
N LYS A 43 20.67 13.42 -8.50
CA LYS A 43 19.96 14.70 -8.30
C LYS A 43 20.69 15.63 -7.33
N LEU A 44 21.30 15.08 -6.28
CA LEU A 44 21.99 15.87 -5.26
C LEU A 44 23.51 15.93 -5.45
N ASN A 45 24.03 15.30 -6.51
CA ASN A 45 25.47 15.11 -6.71
C ASN A 45 26.19 14.53 -5.46
N LEU A 46 25.56 13.54 -4.82
CA LEU A 46 26.08 12.89 -3.62
C LEU A 46 26.64 11.51 -3.96
N SER A 47 27.57 11.02 -3.15
CA SER A 47 27.98 9.62 -3.24
C SER A 47 26.79 8.67 -3.05
N TYR A 48 26.83 7.52 -3.72
CA TYR A 48 25.79 6.50 -3.60
C TYR A 48 25.56 6.08 -2.14
N LYS A 49 26.64 5.90 -1.37
CA LYS A 49 26.59 5.54 0.05
C LYS A 49 25.79 6.57 0.87
N THR A 50 26.04 7.85 0.65
CA THR A 50 25.32 8.94 1.35
C THR A 50 23.84 8.96 0.97
N SER A 51 23.56 8.82 -0.32
CA SER A 51 22.19 8.79 -0.88
C SER A 51 21.39 7.59 -0.38
N PHE A 52 22.05 6.44 -0.24
CA PHE A 52 21.47 5.22 0.32
C PHE A 52 21.07 5.39 1.79
N TYR A 53 21.93 5.99 2.62
CA TYR A 53 21.60 6.28 4.02
C TYR A 53 20.51 7.34 4.15
N LEU A 54 20.52 8.38 3.31
CA LEU A 54 19.44 9.36 3.24
C LEU A 54 18.11 8.67 2.91
N LYS A 55 18.08 7.81 1.88
CA LYS A 55 16.88 7.06 1.53
C LYS A 55 16.36 6.18 2.67
N LYS A 56 17.26 5.50 3.38
CA LYS A 56 16.89 4.68 4.54
C LYS A 56 16.26 5.50 5.65
N ARG A 57 16.82 6.67 5.97
CA ARG A 57 16.26 7.58 6.99
C ARG A 57 14.88 8.10 6.58
N LEU A 58 14.71 8.49 5.31
CA LEU A 58 13.41 8.89 4.77
C LEU A 58 12.34 7.80 4.90
N LYS A 59 12.68 6.54 4.57
CA LYS A 59 11.76 5.40 4.73
C LYS A 59 11.28 5.22 6.18
N ILE A 60 12.17 5.40 7.16
CA ILE A 60 11.82 5.32 8.58
C ILE A 60 10.83 6.43 8.94
N ILE A 61 11.07 7.65 8.46
CA ILE A 61 10.17 8.79 8.70
C ILE A 61 8.81 8.55 8.07
N PHE A 62 8.76 8.09 6.83
CA PHE A 62 7.50 7.79 6.14
C PHE A 62 6.70 6.70 6.88
N SER A 63 7.38 5.68 7.42
CA SER A 63 6.77 4.67 8.28
C SER A 63 6.15 5.26 9.54
N GLN A 64 6.87 6.14 10.23
CA GLN A 64 6.35 6.83 11.43
C GLN A 64 5.17 7.76 11.11
N LEU A 65 5.23 8.50 10.01
CA LEU A 65 4.16 9.40 9.58
C LEU A 65 2.91 8.63 9.15
N ASN A 66 3.06 7.47 8.49
CA ASN A 66 1.93 6.61 8.14
C ASN A 66 1.14 6.13 9.34
N GLU A 67 1.80 5.84 10.47
CA GLU A 67 1.09 5.46 11.70
C GLU A 67 0.15 6.58 12.16
N THR A 68 0.57 7.84 12.00
CA THR A 68 -0.28 9.00 12.30
C THR A 68 -1.43 9.13 11.31
N LEU A 69 -1.17 9.02 10.00
CA LEU A 69 -2.21 9.06 8.97
C LEU A 69 -3.28 7.98 9.16
N LYS A 70 -2.84 6.76 9.49
CA LYS A 70 -3.73 5.63 9.77
C LYS A 70 -4.62 5.88 10.98
N ARG A 71 -4.07 6.42 12.07
CA ARG A 71 -4.88 6.77 13.27
C ARG A 71 -5.90 7.85 12.94
N ASN A 72 -5.49 8.89 12.21
CA ASN A 72 -6.38 9.97 11.81
C ASN A 72 -7.53 9.44 10.94
N LEU A 73 -7.21 8.61 9.93
CA LEU A 73 -8.22 7.96 9.10
C LEU A 73 -9.18 7.11 9.95
N TYR A 74 -8.67 6.33 10.90
CA TYR A 74 -9.52 5.50 11.75
C TYR A 74 -10.54 6.33 12.54
N VAL A 75 -10.10 7.47 13.10
CA VAL A 75 -10.98 8.39 13.84
C VAL A 75 -12.03 9.01 12.92
N GLU A 76 -11.62 9.45 11.72
CA GLU A 76 -12.52 10.00 10.70
C GLU A 76 -13.60 8.99 10.28
N LEU A 77 -13.20 7.73 10.05
CA LEU A 77 -14.12 6.66 9.68
C LEU A 77 -15.08 6.25 10.80
N LYS A 78 -14.69 6.42 12.07
CA LYS A 78 -15.54 6.10 13.22
C LYS A 78 -16.67 7.11 13.37
N ASN A 79 -16.41 8.37 13.05
CA ASN A 79 -17.36 9.48 13.10
C ASN A 79 -17.55 10.06 11.69
N PRO A 80 -18.13 9.31 10.74
CA PRO A 80 -18.24 9.77 9.38
C PRO A 80 -19.12 11.03 9.33
N VAL A 81 -18.67 12.04 8.59
CA VAL A 81 -19.47 13.23 8.31
C VAL A 81 -20.77 12.80 7.65
N GLU A 82 -21.90 13.33 8.11
CA GLU A 82 -23.20 13.13 7.47
C GLU A 82 -23.14 13.72 6.05
N SER A 83 -22.84 12.84 5.11
CA SER A 83 -22.79 13.13 3.68
C SER A 83 -23.44 11.97 2.94
N ASP A 84 -24.00 12.25 1.77
CA ASP A 84 -24.67 11.25 0.93
C ASP A 84 -23.74 10.11 0.49
N LYS A 85 -22.41 10.31 0.58
CA LYS A 85 -21.39 9.34 0.16
C LYS A 85 -20.61 8.84 1.37
N LYS A 86 -21.19 7.88 2.08
CA LYS A 86 -20.49 7.14 3.13
C LYS A 86 -19.18 6.53 2.58
N PRO A 87 -18.07 6.59 3.33
CA PRO A 87 -16.80 6.04 2.87
C PRO A 87 -16.92 4.52 2.67
N ILE A 88 -16.50 4.05 1.50
CA ILE A 88 -16.45 2.63 1.17
C ILE A 88 -14.99 2.17 1.28
N ALA A 89 -14.72 1.33 2.27
CA ALA A 89 -13.45 0.64 2.40
C ALA A 89 -13.36 -0.50 1.40
N VAL A 90 -12.16 -0.75 0.90
CA VAL A 90 -11.83 -1.87 0.01
C VAL A 90 -10.63 -2.61 0.57
N ALA A 91 -10.65 -3.95 0.50
CA ALA A 91 -9.51 -4.76 0.89
C ALA A 91 -9.26 -5.94 -0.07
N ASP A 92 -7.98 -6.22 -0.32
CA ASP A 92 -7.52 -7.34 -1.12
C ASP A 92 -6.11 -7.77 -0.69
N SER A 93 -5.70 -8.98 -1.07
CA SER A 93 -4.38 -9.52 -0.82
C SER A 93 -3.62 -9.75 -2.14
N VAL A 94 -2.36 -9.32 -2.19
CA VAL A 94 -1.51 -9.50 -3.38
C VAL A 94 -0.13 -9.99 -2.99
N VAL A 95 0.48 -10.81 -3.83
CA VAL A 95 1.86 -11.27 -3.63
C VAL A 95 2.82 -10.47 -4.49
N LEU A 96 3.87 -9.93 -3.89
CA LEU A 96 5.01 -9.34 -4.60
C LEU A 96 6.25 -10.21 -4.42
N TYR A 97 6.92 -10.50 -5.53
CA TYR A 97 8.14 -11.29 -5.54
C TYR A 97 9.36 -10.39 -5.70
N SER A 98 10.41 -10.68 -4.94
CA SER A 98 11.74 -10.10 -5.14
C SER A 98 12.64 -11.13 -5.83
N SER A 99 12.26 -11.53 -7.04
CA SER A 99 13.00 -12.52 -7.82
C SER A 99 12.89 -12.22 -9.32
N SER A 100 13.88 -12.69 -10.10
CA SER A 100 13.81 -12.59 -11.55
C SER A 100 12.80 -13.57 -12.13
N LEU A 101 12.25 -13.27 -13.32
CA LEU A 101 11.32 -14.16 -14.02
C LEU A 101 11.88 -15.57 -14.25
N ARG A 102 13.21 -15.71 -14.40
CA ARG A 102 13.90 -17.00 -14.56
C ARG A 102 13.89 -17.84 -13.28
N ALA A 103 13.92 -17.20 -12.10
CA ALA A 103 13.87 -17.88 -10.80
C ALA A 103 12.46 -18.37 -10.40
N ASN A 104 11.40 -17.95 -11.11
CA ASN A 104 10.02 -18.38 -10.82
C ASN A 104 9.73 -19.87 -11.10
N LYS A 105 10.64 -20.59 -11.77
CA LYS A 105 10.48 -22.02 -12.10
C LYS A 105 10.71 -22.96 -10.89
N HIS A 106 11.33 -22.50 -9.81
CA HIS A 106 11.62 -23.32 -8.62
C HIS A 106 10.73 -22.98 -7.40
N ARG A 107 9.54 -22.43 -7.63
CA ARG A 107 8.58 -22.13 -6.56
C ARG A 107 7.92 -23.42 -6.06
N SER A 108 7.90 -23.62 -4.75
CA SER A 108 7.16 -24.73 -4.14
C SER A 108 5.66 -24.47 -4.29
N ARG A 109 4.86 -25.30 -4.95
CA ARG A 109 3.42 -25.27 -4.68
C ARG A 109 3.26 -25.93 -3.31
N ARG A 110 3.15 -25.16 -2.22
CA ARG A 110 2.86 -25.76 -0.91
C ARG A 110 1.48 -26.41 -1.02
N TYR A 111 1.49 -27.73 -0.98
CA TYR A 111 0.33 -28.58 -1.11
C TYR A 111 -0.65 -28.27 0.03
N LYS A 112 -1.93 -28.07 -0.33
CA LYS A 112 -3.14 -28.10 0.53
C LYS A 112 -3.46 -26.97 1.54
N THR A 113 -2.63 -25.96 1.82
CA THR A 113 -3.04 -24.95 2.85
C THR A 113 -2.42 -23.54 2.79
N GLY A 114 -2.14 -22.96 1.63
CA GLY A 114 -1.76 -21.54 1.60
C GLY A 114 -1.40 -20.95 0.25
N THR A 115 -1.75 -19.67 0.10
CA THR A 115 -1.48 -18.71 -0.98
C THR A 115 -0.18 -18.94 -1.74
N ALA A 116 -0.20 -18.68 -3.05
CA ALA A 116 0.93 -18.77 -3.98
C ALA A 116 2.27 -18.50 -3.28
N SER A 117 3.12 -19.52 -3.25
CA SER A 117 4.23 -19.60 -2.30
C SER A 117 5.16 -18.39 -2.33
N ILE A 118 5.07 -17.58 -1.28
CA ILE A 118 6.06 -16.55 -0.98
C ILE A 118 7.41 -17.16 -0.57
N TYR A 119 7.53 -18.49 -0.56
CA TYR A 119 8.71 -19.27 -0.22
C TYR A 119 9.18 -20.11 -1.41
N ALA A 120 10.49 -20.24 -1.54
CA ALA A 120 11.14 -21.16 -2.45
C ALA A 120 10.82 -22.62 -2.12
N SER A 121 11.07 -23.58 -3.03
CA SER A 121 10.94 -25.00 -2.68
C SER A 121 11.96 -25.44 -1.63
N ASN A 122 11.58 -26.42 -0.82
CA ASN A 122 12.47 -27.02 0.18
C ASN A 122 13.76 -27.54 -0.48
N SER A 123 13.68 -28.04 -1.72
CA SER A 123 14.83 -28.50 -2.50
C SER A 123 15.88 -27.42 -2.82
N ILE A 124 15.51 -26.14 -2.76
CA ILE A 124 16.43 -25.01 -2.95
C ILE A 124 16.54 -24.14 -1.68
N GLY A 125 16.19 -24.71 -0.52
CA GLY A 125 16.40 -24.10 0.79
C GLY A 125 15.19 -23.43 1.44
N GLY A 126 14.01 -23.43 0.81
CA GLY A 126 12.75 -23.02 1.47
C GLY A 126 12.66 -21.56 1.94
N TYR A 127 13.60 -20.71 1.54
CA TYR A 127 13.67 -19.32 1.99
C TYR A 127 12.58 -18.45 1.37
N GLN A 128 12.24 -17.34 2.03
CA GLN A 128 11.24 -16.40 1.54
C GLN A 128 11.74 -15.70 0.27
N ILE A 129 10.93 -15.68 -0.79
CA ILE A 129 11.20 -15.07 -2.10
C ILE A 129 10.19 -13.98 -2.48
N GLY A 130 9.12 -13.84 -1.71
CA GLY A 130 8.12 -12.78 -1.88
C GLY A 130 7.51 -12.33 -0.56
N SER A 131 6.70 -11.30 -0.62
CA SER A 131 5.87 -10.83 0.49
C SER A 131 4.41 -10.88 0.08
N LEU A 132 3.58 -11.44 0.95
CA LEU A 132 2.14 -11.30 0.86
C LEU A 132 1.77 -9.96 1.48
N ILE A 133 0.95 -9.21 0.75
CA ILE A 133 0.61 -7.84 1.09
C ILE A 133 -0.89 -7.74 1.18
N HIS A 134 -1.35 -7.24 2.31
CA HIS A 134 -2.73 -6.85 2.49
C HIS A 134 -2.87 -5.37 2.14
N THR A 135 -3.73 -5.11 1.17
CA THR A 135 -4.05 -3.77 0.69
C THR A 135 -5.39 -3.38 1.28
N ILE A 136 -5.41 -2.30 2.05
CA ILE A 136 -6.63 -1.71 2.59
C ILE A 136 -6.68 -0.25 2.12
N GLY A 137 -7.81 0.20 1.60
CA GLY A 137 -7.97 1.61 1.23
C GLY A 137 -9.42 2.07 1.26
N ILE A 138 -9.62 3.39 1.17
CA ILE A 138 -10.94 4.00 1.04
C ILE A 138 -11.13 4.45 -0.39
N ASN A 139 -12.23 4.11 -1.05
CA ASN A 139 -12.49 4.56 -2.41
C ASN A 139 -12.43 6.10 -2.50
N GLY A 140 -11.60 6.62 -3.41
CA GLY A 140 -11.33 8.07 -3.50
C GLY A 140 -10.42 8.65 -2.41
N GLY A 141 -9.88 7.82 -1.50
CA GLY A 141 -9.06 8.25 -0.37
C GLY A 141 -7.79 7.41 -0.16
N MET A 142 -7.29 7.45 1.08
CA MET A 142 -6.01 6.87 1.49
C MET A 142 -5.94 5.34 1.30
N THR A 143 -4.72 4.84 1.15
CA THR A 143 -4.38 3.43 0.95
C THR A 143 -3.19 3.02 1.82
N PHE A 144 -3.33 1.91 2.53
CA PHE A 144 -2.31 1.35 3.40
C PHE A 144 -2.00 -0.09 2.98
N TYR A 145 -0.72 -0.41 2.98
CA TYR A 145 -0.21 -1.73 2.63
C TYR A 145 0.47 -2.35 3.85
N LYS A 146 0.14 -3.61 4.15
CA LYS A 146 0.77 -4.38 5.22
C LYS A 146 1.41 -5.63 4.67
N SER A 147 2.69 -5.84 5.00
CA SER A 147 3.32 -7.14 4.78
C SER A 147 2.83 -8.12 5.85
N ILE A 148 2.17 -9.19 5.43
CA ILE A 148 1.67 -10.25 6.30
C ILE A 148 2.38 -11.57 5.98
N PRO A 149 2.60 -12.46 6.97
CA PRO A 149 3.32 -13.70 6.75
C PRO A 149 2.47 -14.75 6.02
N LEU A 150 1.14 -14.75 6.22
CA LEU A 150 0.21 -15.75 5.69
C LEU A 150 -1.14 -15.12 5.38
N ASN A 151 -1.84 -15.68 4.39
CA ASN A 151 -3.19 -15.26 4.01
C ASN A 151 -4.24 -16.03 4.82
N ASN A 152 -4.18 -15.91 6.15
CA ASN A 152 -5.16 -16.52 7.04
C ASN A 152 -6.06 -15.45 7.68
N GLN A 153 -7.17 -15.91 8.24
CA GLN A 153 -8.16 -15.08 8.91
C GLN A 153 -7.54 -14.21 10.02
N GLU A 154 -6.63 -14.77 10.82
CA GLU A 154 -6.05 -14.09 11.97
C GLU A 154 -5.28 -12.83 11.56
N TYR A 155 -4.38 -12.94 10.57
CA TYR A 155 -3.58 -11.80 10.11
C TYR A 155 -4.43 -10.76 9.37
N LEU A 156 -5.32 -11.21 8.47
CA LEU A 156 -6.17 -10.30 7.68
C LEU A 156 -7.20 -9.58 8.55
N GLY A 157 -7.88 -10.30 9.44
CA GLY A 157 -8.88 -9.75 10.35
C GLY A 157 -8.27 -8.72 11.30
N LYS A 158 -7.14 -9.05 11.94
CA LYS A 158 -6.43 -8.10 12.81
C LYS A 158 -6.01 -6.84 12.06
N ASP A 159 -5.45 -7.00 10.86
CA ASP A 159 -4.97 -5.87 10.08
C ASP A 159 -6.09 -4.95 9.55
N LEU A 160 -7.30 -5.51 9.33
CA LEU A 160 -8.53 -4.77 9.04
C LEU A 160 -9.05 -4.03 10.25
N ASP A 161 -9.16 -4.70 11.41
CA ASP A 161 -9.64 -4.10 12.65
C ASP A 161 -8.77 -2.93 13.11
N ASP A 162 -7.46 -3.00 12.85
CA ASP A 162 -6.50 -1.92 13.12
C ASP A 162 -6.69 -0.67 12.24
N LYS A 163 -7.38 -0.78 11.08
CA LYS A 163 -7.47 0.32 10.09
C LYS A 163 -8.88 0.79 9.80
N ILE A 164 -9.85 -0.10 9.85
CA ILE A 164 -11.23 0.16 9.43
C ILE A 164 -12.16 -0.20 10.59
N PRO A 165 -12.91 0.75 11.15
CA PRO A 165 -13.96 0.46 12.14
C PRO A 165 -15.00 -0.56 11.61
N LYS A 166 -15.56 -1.41 12.48
CA LYS A 166 -16.45 -2.53 12.07
C LYS A 166 -17.75 -2.10 11.40
N ASN A 167 -18.22 -0.89 11.70
CA ASN A 167 -19.43 -0.30 11.15
C ASN A 167 -19.24 0.30 9.74
N VAL A 168 -18.01 0.45 9.25
CA VAL A 168 -17.74 0.98 7.91
C VAL A 168 -18.05 -0.06 6.84
N THR A 169 -18.65 0.38 5.74
CA THR A 169 -18.89 -0.49 4.57
C THR A 169 -17.55 -0.97 4.00
N LEU A 170 -17.40 -2.28 3.88
CA LEU A 170 -16.18 -2.92 3.40
C LEU A 170 -16.50 -3.80 2.20
N TYR A 171 -15.84 -3.54 1.07
CA TYR A 171 -15.90 -4.39 -0.12
C TYR A 171 -14.61 -5.19 -0.26
N THR A 172 -14.71 -6.50 -0.41
CA THR A 172 -13.55 -7.37 -0.61
C THR A 172 -13.69 -8.25 -1.84
N ASP A 173 -12.57 -8.82 -2.25
CA ASP A 173 -12.56 -9.92 -3.20
C ASP A 173 -13.13 -11.22 -2.59
N GLU A 174 -13.40 -12.23 -3.42
CA GLU A 174 -13.85 -13.55 -2.94
C GLU A 174 -12.78 -14.20 -2.04
N GLY A 175 -13.14 -14.66 -0.84
CA GLY A 175 -12.23 -15.34 0.09
C GLY A 175 -12.15 -14.74 1.50
N TYR A 176 -12.80 -13.59 1.73
CA TYR A 176 -12.92 -12.97 3.06
C TYR A 176 -14.18 -13.43 3.82
N THR A 177 -14.63 -14.66 3.59
CA THR A 177 -15.86 -15.23 4.20
C THR A 177 -15.80 -15.32 5.72
N PHE A 178 -14.60 -15.23 6.29
CA PHE A 178 -14.36 -15.28 7.72
C PHE A 178 -14.69 -13.99 8.47
N ILE A 179 -15.01 -12.89 7.76
CA ILE A 179 -15.36 -11.59 8.33
C ILE A 179 -16.87 -11.50 8.53
N TRP A 180 -17.39 -12.28 9.47
CA TRP A 180 -18.84 -12.35 9.75
C TRP A 180 -19.32 -11.30 10.77
N ASP A 181 -18.40 -10.68 11.50
CA ASP A 181 -18.67 -9.72 12.57
C ASP A 181 -18.78 -8.27 12.08
N ARG A 182 -18.68 -8.05 10.77
CA ARG A 182 -18.86 -6.75 10.12
C ARG A 182 -20.21 -6.71 9.40
N PRO A 183 -21.22 -6.00 9.92
CA PRO A 183 -22.57 -6.02 9.35
C PRO A 183 -22.64 -5.42 7.93
N ASN A 184 -21.70 -4.53 7.59
CA ASN A 184 -21.65 -3.84 6.30
C ASN A 184 -20.59 -4.41 5.35
N HIS A 185 -20.08 -5.62 5.62
CA HIS A 185 -19.17 -6.32 4.71
C HIS A 185 -19.94 -6.88 3.51
N LYS A 186 -19.42 -6.60 2.32
CA LYS A 186 -19.91 -7.18 1.07
C LYS A 186 -18.75 -7.72 0.25
N MET A 187 -19.00 -8.77 -0.50
CA MET A 187 -17.99 -9.45 -1.29
C MET A 187 -18.47 -9.61 -2.72
N VAL A 188 -17.54 -9.53 -3.68
CA VAL A 188 -17.80 -10.02 -5.04
C VAL A 188 -17.91 -11.55 -5.04
N ASN A 189 -18.51 -12.12 -6.08
CA ASN A 189 -18.68 -13.58 -6.18
C ASN A 189 -18.23 -14.01 -7.57
N HIS A 190 -16.94 -14.34 -7.72
CA HIS A 190 -16.33 -14.73 -9.00
C HIS A 190 -16.91 -16.03 -9.54
N SER A 191 -17.42 -16.87 -8.64
CA SER A 191 -18.03 -18.16 -8.92
C SER A 191 -19.51 -18.10 -9.32
N ARG A 192 -20.12 -16.91 -9.37
CA ARG A 192 -21.56 -16.75 -9.68
C ARG A 192 -21.89 -17.28 -11.08
N ARG A 193 -22.80 -18.26 -11.14
CA ARG A 193 -23.32 -18.83 -12.39
C ARG A 193 -24.30 -17.88 -13.08
N SER A 194 -24.35 -17.96 -14.40
CA SER A 194 -25.34 -17.23 -15.20
C SER A 194 -26.71 -17.89 -15.06
N ASN A 195 -27.76 -17.09 -15.05
CA ASN A 195 -29.13 -17.60 -15.21
C ASN A 195 -29.48 -17.86 -16.68
N ASP A 196 -28.73 -17.27 -17.62
CA ASP A 196 -28.85 -17.56 -19.06
C ASP A 196 -28.02 -18.80 -19.40
N SER A 197 -28.67 -19.82 -19.96
CA SER A 197 -28.08 -21.11 -20.34
C SER A 197 -26.95 -21.00 -21.37
N ARG A 198 -26.86 -19.88 -22.10
CA ARG A 198 -25.79 -19.61 -23.07
C ARG A 198 -24.44 -19.34 -22.41
N TYR A 199 -24.41 -18.96 -21.13
CA TYR A 199 -23.20 -18.55 -20.44
C TYR A 199 -22.96 -19.36 -19.17
N ASN A 200 -21.71 -19.71 -18.89
CA ASN A 200 -21.37 -20.49 -17.69
C ASN A 200 -21.27 -19.64 -16.42
N LEU A 201 -21.02 -18.33 -16.53
CA LEU A 201 -20.78 -17.40 -15.43
C LEU A 201 -21.56 -16.10 -15.63
N SER A 202 -22.05 -15.51 -14.55
CA SER A 202 -22.79 -14.25 -14.58
C SER A 202 -21.86 -13.06 -14.82
N ARG A 203 -22.35 -12.04 -15.51
CA ARG A 203 -21.67 -10.72 -15.59
C ARG A 203 -21.57 -10.03 -14.23
N GLU A 204 -22.48 -10.35 -13.30
CA GLU A 204 -22.57 -9.76 -11.96
C GLU A 204 -21.52 -10.31 -10.97
N ARG A 205 -20.60 -11.15 -11.45
CA ARG A 205 -19.55 -11.77 -10.63
C ARG A 205 -18.48 -10.78 -10.16
N TRP A 206 -18.20 -9.75 -10.98
CA TRP A 206 -17.18 -8.72 -10.74
C TRP A 206 -17.74 -7.44 -10.11
N VAL A 207 -18.97 -7.08 -10.51
CA VAL A 207 -19.72 -5.96 -9.97
C VAL A 207 -21.14 -6.46 -9.72
N THR A 208 -21.57 -6.46 -8.46
CA THR A 208 -22.90 -6.96 -8.10
C THR A 208 -23.98 -5.94 -8.49
N LYS A 209 -25.25 -6.38 -8.53
CA LYS A 209 -26.39 -5.46 -8.73
C LYS A 209 -26.47 -4.32 -7.72
N GLU A 210 -25.90 -4.53 -6.53
CA GLU A 210 -25.83 -3.54 -5.44
C GLU A 210 -24.61 -2.60 -5.57
N GLY A 211 -23.84 -2.69 -6.66
CA GLY A 211 -22.66 -1.86 -6.91
C GLY A 211 -21.42 -2.28 -6.14
N VAL A 212 -21.37 -3.49 -5.56
CA VAL A 212 -20.19 -4.03 -4.87
C VAL A 212 -19.14 -4.40 -5.90
N SER A 213 -17.90 -3.96 -5.73
CA SER A 213 -16.79 -4.22 -6.65
C SER A 213 -15.45 -4.28 -5.93
N SER A 214 -14.56 -5.17 -6.37
CA SER A 214 -13.15 -5.24 -5.94
C SER A 214 -12.19 -4.38 -6.77
N ASN A 215 -12.69 -3.67 -7.80
CA ASN A 215 -11.89 -2.83 -8.70
C ASN A 215 -11.07 -1.77 -7.96
N GLY A 216 -11.61 -1.22 -6.86
CA GLY A 216 -10.92 -0.24 -6.04
C GLY A 216 -9.65 -0.80 -5.38
N ALA A 217 -9.66 -2.06 -4.96
CA ALA A 217 -8.49 -2.72 -4.40
C ALA A 217 -7.53 -3.20 -5.51
N GLU A 218 -8.06 -3.71 -6.62
CA GLU A 218 -7.26 -4.13 -7.77
C GLU A 218 -6.44 -2.97 -8.37
N ALA A 219 -7.05 -1.80 -8.54
CA ALA A 219 -6.36 -0.59 -9.02
C ALA A 219 -5.18 -0.21 -8.11
N ARG A 220 -5.35 -0.32 -6.80
CA ARG A 220 -4.29 -0.07 -5.80
C ARG A 220 -3.19 -1.13 -5.86
N ASN A 221 -3.55 -2.38 -6.09
CA ASN A 221 -2.58 -3.46 -6.30
C ASN A 221 -1.78 -3.25 -7.59
N ASN A 222 -2.39 -2.69 -8.64
CA ASN A 222 -1.69 -2.34 -9.87
C ASN A 222 -0.69 -1.19 -9.67
N ILE A 223 -1.08 -0.14 -8.95
CA ILE A 223 -0.17 0.94 -8.56
C ILE A 223 0.99 0.39 -7.74
N LEU A 224 0.69 -0.42 -6.71
CA LEU A 224 1.71 -1.06 -5.88
C LEU A 224 2.70 -1.87 -6.72
N LYS A 225 2.21 -2.74 -7.62
CA LYS A 225 3.06 -3.54 -8.52
C LYS A 225 3.95 -2.65 -9.40
N GLN A 226 3.42 -1.55 -9.93
CA GLN A 226 4.16 -0.61 -10.75
C GLN A 226 5.27 0.09 -9.95
N SER A 227 4.93 0.63 -8.78
CA SER A 227 5.87 1.27 -7.85
C SER A 227 6.97 0.31 -7.41
N PHE A 228 6.62 -0.94 -7.10
CA PHE A 228 7.57 -1.93 -6.59
C PHE A 228 8.64 -2.32 -7.62
N ARG A 229 8.31 -2.30 -8.92
CA ARG A 229 9.27 -2.56 -10.01
C ARG A 229 10.43 -1.56 -10.00
N SER A 230 10.24 -0.33 -9.50
CA SER A 230 11.29 0.68 -9.43
C SER A 230 12.44 0.31 -8.47
N TYR A 231 12.20 -0.55 -7.47
CA TYR A 231 13.26 -0.96 -6.53
C TYR A 231 14.22 -2.02 -7.10
N GLY A 232 13.81 -2.75 -8.15
CA GLY A 232 14.56 -3.90 -8.66
C GLY A 232 14.51 -5.09 -7.70
N TYR A 233 15.35 -5.08 -6.66
CA TYR A 233 15.40 -6.12 -5.62
C TYR A 233 15.09 -5.53 -4.24
N VAL A 234 14.26 -6.23 -3.47
CA VAL A 234 13.77 -5.80 -2.16
C VAL A 234 14.13 -6.84 -1.10
N SER A 235 14.66 -6.38 0.03
CA SER A 235 14.83 -7.24 1.20
C SER A 235 13.48 -7.50 1.85
N LEU A 236 13.04 -8.75 1.81
CA LEU A 236 11.73 -9.17 2.34
C LEU A 236 11.62 -8.96 3.85
N LYS A 237 12.74 -9.04 4.59
CA LYS A 237 12.81 -8.70 6.02
C LYS A 237 12.34 -7.28 6.32
N PHE A 238 12.58 -6.36 5.39
CA PHE A 238 12.25 -4.95 5.54
C PHE A 238 11.10 -4.53 4.63
N SER A 239 10.33 -5.48 4.08
CA SER A 239 9.24 -5.23 3.12
C SER A 239 8.31 -4.11 3.57
N GLN A 240 7.95 -4.08 4.85
CA GLN A 240 7.07 -3.06 5.42
C GLN A 240 7.58 -1.62 5.18
N LEU A 241 8.90 -1.38 5.27
CA LEU A 241 9.46 -0.04 5.02
C LEU A 241 9.33 0.39 3.55
N TYR A 242 9.30 -0.55 2.61
CA TYR A 242 9.05 -0.26 1.20
C TYR A 242 7.56 0.02 0.96
N LEU A 243 6.67 -0.72 1.63
CA LEU A 243 5.23 -0.53 1.57
C LEU A 243 4.80 0.80 2.18
N ASP A 244 5.37 1.14 3.33
CA ASP A 244 5.10 2.40 4.02
C ASP A 244 5.53 3.60 3.18
N GLU A 245 6.66 3.51 2.48
CA GLU A 245 7.05 4.56 1.55
C GLU A 245 5.97 4.79 0.47
N ILE A 246 5.50 3.73 -0.18
CA ILE A 246 4.49 3.83 -1.23
C ILE A 246 3.17 4.38 -0.66
N SER A 247 2.74 3.87 0.51
CA SER A 247 1.54 4.35 1.21
C SER A 247 1.65 5.83 1.54
N PHE A 248 2.76 6.28 2.12
CA PHE A 248 2.92 7.67 2.56
C PHE A 248 2.87 8.63 1.38
N LEU A 249 3.68 8.38 0.36
CA LEU A 249 3.71 9.19 -0.86
C LEU A 249 2.35 9.20 -1.56
N GLY A 250 1.61 8.09 -1.49
CA GLY A 250 0.27 8.00 -2.03
C GLY A 250 -0.81 8.70 -1.19
N ASN A 251 -0.62 8.80 0.12
CA ASN A 251 -1.64 9.31 1.04
C ASN A 251 -1.55 10.82 1.25
N ILE A 252 -0.39 11.41 1.01
CA ILE A 252 -0.12 12.82 1.29
C ILE A 252 -1.07 13.78 0.55
N ARG A 253 -1.55 13.39 -0.63
CA ARG A 253 -2.51 14.16 -1.43
C ARG A 253 -3.90 14.28 -0.80
N PHE A 254 -4.22 13.45 0.18
CA PHE A 254 -5.48 13.46 0.91
C PHE A 254 -5.39 14.24 2.23
N VAL A 255 -4.23 14.83 2.55
CA VAL A 255 -4.04 15.67 3.73
C VAL A 255 -3.74 17.09 3.27
N PRO A 256 -4.73 18.00 3.29
CA PRO A 256 -4.59 19.36 2.76
C PRO A 256 -3.40 20.12 3.36
N GLU A 257 -3.14 19.96 4.65
CA GLU A 257 -2.07 20.65 5.38
C GLU A 257 -0.69 20.19 4.89
N LEU A 258 -0.49 18.87 4.76
CA LEU A 258 0.76 18.31 4.24
C LEU A 258 0.94 18.64 2.76
N ARG A 259 -0.15 18.63 1.99
CA ARG A 259 -0.13 19.03 0.59
C ARG A 259 0.29 20.48 0.45
N SER A 260 -0.29 21.39 1.23
CA SER A 260 0.06 22.82 1.23
C SER A 260 1.51 23.05 1.64
N LEU A 261 1.98 22.33 2.66
CA LEU A 261 3.36 22.44 3.14
C LEU A 261 4.36 22.00 2.07
N LEU A 262 4.06 20.92 1.36
CA LEU A 262 4.95 20.36 0.36
C LEU A 262 4.83 21.05 -1.00
N SER A 263 3.66 21.55 -1.39
CA SER A 263 3.50 22.27 -2.65
C SER A 263 3.99 23.72 -2.59
N LEU A 264 4.49 24.19 -1.44
CA LEU A 264 4.89 25.58 -1.23
C LEU A 264 3.78 26.59 -1.62
N GLY A 265 2.51 26.17 -1.49
CA GLY A 265 1.34 26.98 -1.86
C GLY A 265 0.83 26.78 -3.31
N GLU A 266 1.45 25.91 -4.11
CA GLU A 266 0.91 25.60 -5.44
C GLU A 266 -0.30 24.66 -5.37
N VAL A 267 -1.36 25.02 -6.10
CA VAL A 267 -2.65 24.30 -6.10
C VAL A 267 -2.62 23.07 -7.01
N ASN A 268 -1.74 23.06 -8.03
CA ASN A 268 -1.71 22.06 -9.09
C ASN A 268 -0.79 20.90 -8.74
N PHE A 269 -1.32 19.96 -7.95
CA PHE A 269 -0.67 18.71 -7.66
C PHE A 269 -0.96 17.68 -8.77
N VAL A 270 0.07 17.14 -9.42
CA VAL A 270 -0.11 16.19 -10.53
C VAL A 270 -0.80 14.92 -10.01
N GLY A 271 -1.91 14.53 -10.67
CA GLY A 271 -2.61 13.26 -10.40
C GLY A 271 -4.03 13.40 -9.84
N LEU A 272 -4.49 14.62 -9.53
CA LEU A 272 -5.91 14.92 -9.35
C LEU A 272 -6.24 16.05 -10.32
N GLY A 273 -6.84 15.69 -11.48
CA GLY A 273 -7.59 16.69 -12.22
C GLY A 273 -8.61 17.28 -11.25
N ASN A 274 -8.64 18.61 -11.15
CA ASN A 274 -9.70 19.31 -10.45
C ASN A 274 -11.01 18.82 -11.05
N LYS A 275 -11.70 17.90 -10.35
CA LYS A 275 -13.11 17.67 -10.62
C LYS A 275 -13.83 18.78 -9.89
N SER A 276 -14.03 19.88 -10.62
CA SER A 276 -15.22 20.70 -10.52
C SER A 276 -16.47 19.83 -10.48
#